data_AF-A0A932LM80-F1
#
_entry.id   AF-A0A932LM80-F1
#
_cell.length_a   1.000
_cell.length_b   1.000
_cell.length_c   1.000
_cell.angle_alpha   90.00
_cell.angle_beta   90.00
_cell.angle_gamma   90.00
#
_symmetry.space_group_name_H-M   'P 1'
#
loop_
_entity.id
_entity.type
_entity.pdbx_description
1 polymer ?
#
loop_
_entity_poly.entity_id
_entity_poly.type
_entity_poly.pdbx_seq_one_letter_code
_entity_poly.pdbx_strand_id
1 'polypeptide(L)' 'METRRATYRNTVCDILIHVVNHSSYHRGQLAILLGQEEKTPPVTDYIAYLRDAD' A
#
# COMPACT_ATOMS: atom_id res chain seq x y z
N MET A 1 -4.82 -18.60 -15.76
CA MET A 1 -3.37 -18.51 -15.47
C MET A 1 -2.92 -19.87 -15.00
N GLU A 2 -2.23 -20.61 -15.87
CA GLU A 2 -1.72 -21.94 -15.56
C GLU A 2 -0.57 -21.81 -14.56
N THR A 3 -0.76 -22.26 -13.32
CA THR A 3 0.29 -22.33 -12.31
C THR A 3 1.18 -23.54 -12.58
N ARG A 4 2.05 -23.43 -13.58
CA ARG A 4 3.17 -24.36 -13.72
C ARG A 4 3.98 -24.34 -12.42
N ARG A 5 4.36 -25.52 -11.92
CA ARG A 5 5.26 -25.68 -10.75
C ARG A 5 6.65 -25.12 -11.10
N ALA A 6 6.79 -23.81 -11.07
CA ALA A 6 8.06 -23.12 -11.17
C ALA A 6 8.48 -22.65 -9.77
N THR A 7 9.74 -22.87 -9.41
CA THR A 7 10.33 -22.23 -8.23
C THR A 7 10.57 -20.76 -8.54
N TYR A 8 9.94 -19.87 -7.78
CA TYR A 8 10.16 -18.44 -7.86
C TYR A 8 11.13 -18.00 -6.77
N ARG A 9 12.05 -17.09 -7.11
CA ARG A 9 12.94 -16.42 -6.17
C ARG A 9 12.72 -14.91 -6.31
N ASN A 10 12.56 -14.23 -5.19
CA ASN A 10 12.51 -12.77 -5.11
C ASN A 10 13.65 -12.29 -4.23
N THR A 11 14.17 -11.10 -4.50
CA THR A 11 15.09 -10.46 -3.55
C THR A 11 14.30 -9.91 -2.36
N VAL A 12 14.99 -9.65 -1.24
CA VAL A 12 14.36 -8.95 -0.10
C VAL A 12 13.85 -7.58 -0.52
N CYS A 13 14.59 -6.87 -1.39
CA CYS A 13 14.18 -5.57 -1.93
C CYS A 13 12.84 -5.67 -2.66
N ASP A 14 12.68 -6.65 -3.56
CA ASP A 14 11.42 -6.84 -4.31
C ASP A 14 10.25 -7.12 -3.38
N ILE A 15 10.48 -7.93 -2.33
CA ILE A 15 9.45 -8.23 -1.33
C ILE A 15 9.06 -6.97 -0.56
N LEU A 16 10.03 -6.16 -0.13
CA LEU A 16 9.75 -4.92 0.59
C LEU A 16 8.97 -3.92 -0.28
N ILE A 17 9.36 -3.75 -1.55
CA ILE A 17 8.63 -2.91 -2.50
C ILE A 17 7.21 -3.42 -2.68
N HIS A 18 7.03 -4.73 -2.84
CA HIS A 18 5.71 -5.34 -2.96
C HIS A 18 4.83 -5.05 -1.74
N VAL A 19 5.34 -5.27 -0.53
CA VAL A 19 4.59 -5.04 0.72
C VAL A 19 4.21 -3.57 0.90
N VAL A 20 5.13 -2.64 0.62
CA VAL A 20 4.85 -1.19 0.68
C VAL A 20 3.75 -0.82 -0.31
N ASN A 21 3.84 -1.28 -1.56
CA ASN A 21 2.84 -0.99 -2.59
C ASN A 21 1.50 -1.65 -2.31
N HIS A 22 1.49 -2.88 -1.82
CA HIS A 22 0.27 -3.61 -1.45
C HIS A 22 -0.46 -2.93 -0.29
N SER A 23 0.30 -2.42 0.69
CA SER A 23 -0.24 -1.61 1.77
C SER A 23 -0.87 -0.32 1.25
N SER A 24 -0.20 0.38 0.34
CA SER A 24 -0.73 1.59 -0.30
C SER A 24 -2.01 1.31 -1.11
N TYR A 25 -2.08 0.18 -1.81
CA TYR A 25 -3.28 -0.25 -2.53
C TYR A 25 -4.48 -0.43 -1.58
N HIS A 26 -4.30 -1.16 -0.48
CA HIS A 26 -5.37 -1.36 0.49
C HIS A 26 -5.79 -0.08 1.21
N ARG A 27 -4.84 0.83 1.53
CA ARG A 27 -5.20 2.16 2.05
C ARG A 27 -6.03 2.96 1.05
N GLY A 28 -5.73 2.87 -0.24
CA GLY A 28 -6.53 3.48 -1.31
C GLY A 28 -7.96 2.93 -1.35
N GLN A 29 -8.13 1.61 -1.23
CA GLN A 29 -9.45 0.99 -1.14
C GLN A 29 -10.25 1.51 0.07
N LEU A 30 -9.62 1.62 1.24
CA LEU A 30 -10.26 2.17 2.45
C LEU A 30 -10.60 3.66 2.29
N ALA A 31 -9.75 4.45 1.65
CA ALA A 31 -10.02 5.87 1.37
C ALA A 31 -11.26 6.04 0.48
N ILE A 32 -11.43 5.17 -0.53
CA ILE A 32 -12.63 5.14 -1.36
C ILE A 32 -13.87 4.83 -0.52
N LEU A 33 -13.81 3.79 0.32
CA LEU A 33 -14.91 3.39 1.19
C LEU A 33 -15.30 4.52 2.18
N LEU A 34 -14.31 5.21 2.75
CA LEU A 34 -14.57 6.36 3.62
C LEU A 34 -15.25 7.51 2.86
N GLY A 35 -14.79 7.79 1.64
CA GLY A 35 -15.41 8.81 0.78
C GLY A 35 -16.87 8.50 0.42
N GLN A 36 -17.22 7.22 0.24
CA GLN A 36 -18.61 6.80 0.01
C GLN A 36 -19.52 7.05 1.21
N GLU A 37 -18.95 7.06 2.41
CA GLU A 37 -19.65 7.35 3.68
C GLU A 37 -19.54 8.84 4.05
N GLU A 38 -19.14 9.72 3.11
CA GLU A 38 -18.90 11.15 3.32
C GLU A 38 -17.89 11.47 4.44
N LYS A 39 -17.00 10.51 4.75
CA LYS A 39 -15.92 10.66 5.73
C LYS A 39 -14.62 11.05 5.05
N THR A 40 -13.85 11.92 5.69
CA THR A 40 -12.51 12.29 5.24
C THR A 40 -11.52 11.17 5.56
N PRO A 41 -10.81 10.60 4.55
CA PRO A 41 -9.74 9.64 4.80
C PRO A 41 -8.56 10.30 5.54
N PRO A 42 -7.83 9.54 6.37
CA PRO A 42 -6.61 10.05 7.00
C PRO A 42 -5.53 10.34 5.96
N VAL A 43 -4.69 11.36 6.22
CA VAL A 43 -3.49 11.62 5.42
C VAL A 43 -2.49 10.48 5.65
N THR A 44 -1.96 9.93 4.57
CA THR A 44 -1.01 8.79 4.63
C THR A 44 0.29 9.06 3.88
N ASP A 45 0.52 10.30 3.46
CA ASP A 45 1.69 10.71 2.71
C ASP A 45 2.93 10.78 3.61
N TYR A 46 4.02 10.19 3.15
CA TYR A 46 5.29 10.18 3.86
C TYR A 46 5.83 11.60 4.14
N ILE A 47 5.68 12.53 3.19
CA ILE A 47 6.12 13.92 3.36
C ILE A 47 5.27 14.65 4.41
N ALA A 48 3.97 14.35 4.50
CA ALA A 48 3.13 14.91 5.54
C ALA A 48 3.55 14.41 6.93
N TYR A 49 3.83 13.11 7.04
CA TYR A 49 4.38 12.52 8.27
C TYR A 49 5.69 13.19 8.70
N LEU A 50 6.63 13.38 7.78
CA LEU A 50 7.91 14.03 8.10
C LEU A 50 7.73 15.47 8.60
N ARG A 51 6.79 16.22 8.03
CA ARG A 51 6.51 17.61 8.41
C ARG A 51 5.77 17.76 9.74
N ASP A 52 5.09 16.73 10.21
CA ASP A 52 4.40 16.71 11.50
C ASP A 52 5.34 16.33 12.66
N ALA A 53 6.50 15.76 12.33
CA ALA A 53 7.52 15.35 13.30
C ALA A 53 8.56 16.45 13.60
N ASP A 54 8.51 17.57 12.89
CA ASP A 54 9.30 18.80 13.13
C ASP A 54 8.58 19.74 14.11
#